data_AF-A0A524JR81-F1
#
_entry.id   AF-A0A524JR81-F1
#
_cell.length_a   1.000
_cell.length_b   1.000
_cell.length_c   1.000
_cell.angle_alpha   90.00
_cell.angle_beta   90.00
_cell.angle_gamma   90.00
#
_symmetry.space_group_name_H-M   'P 1'
#
loop_
_entity.id
_entity.type
_entity.pdbx_description
1 polymer ?
#
loop_
_entity_poly.entity_id
_entity_poly.type
_entity_poly.pdbx_seq_one_letter_code
_entity_poly.pdbx_strand_id
1 'polypeptide(L)'
;QGMSIRTKNKLVAPALQVLLGGGNFGNGTGRFADKVIKVPSKKGPQALRLVLDDFDAYGNGASFADYYKSKGQMYFYDLLKPLAEIDHLTKDDFIDWGNTEKYEQAIGVGECAGVVIDLIATLLLESDEKIQMAKSTFNKGKWAASIYHSYSSMVNSAKALLTAEDTKTNTHSSIISDFDEKFVAAGKIVLQTGFEKLVLQINQNEPTESFAKRYLKDAKTFLGQVEAYRKLELAHV
;
A
#
# COMPACT_ATOMS: atom_id res chain seq x y z
N GLN A 1 12.53 -8.19 11.34
CA GLN A 1 11.44 -7.35 10.77
C GLN A 1 10.59 -6.83 11.93
N GLY A 2 10.26 -5.53 11.95
CA GLY A 2 9.38 -4.94 12.97
C GLY A 2 7.94 -5.46 12.85
N MET A 3 7.31 -5.77 13.99
CA MET A 3 5.97 -6.35 14.11
C MET A 3 5.31 -5.89 15.42
N SER A 4 4.06 -6.34 15.67
CA SER A 4 3.41 -6.23 16.98
C SER A 4 2.93 -7.60 17.50
N ILE A 5 2.73 -7.70 18.82
CA ILE A 5 2.12 -8.83 19.53
C ILE A 5 0.90 -8.31 20.28
N ARG A 6 -0.22 -9.05 20.22
CA ARG A 6 -1.39 -8.80 21.05
C ARG A 6 -1.41 -9.81 22.21
N THR A 7 -1.49 -9.30 23.43
CA THR A 7 -1.61 -10.10 24.66
C THR A 7 -3.03 -10.64 24.86
N LYS A 8 -3.21 -11.61 25.76
CA LYS A 8 -4.53 -12.13 26.15
C LYS A 8 -5.48 -11.02 26.63
N ASN A 9 -4.93 -9.99 27.30
CA ASN A 9 -5.66 -8.82 27.79
C ASN A 9 -5.89 -7.74 26.71
N LYS A 10 -5.72 -8.08 25.42
CA LYS A 10 -5.89 -7.20 24.26
C LYS A 10 -4.95 -5.99 24.19
N LEU A 11 -3.93 -5.92 25.06
CA LEU A 11 -2.86 -4.93 24.93
C LEU A 11 -1.94 -5.28 23.76
N VAL A 12 -1.44 -4.27 23.06
CA VAL A 12 -0.50 -4.43 21.94
C VAL A 12 0.89 -3.99 22.39
N ALA A 13 1.88 -4.85 22.15
CA ALA A 13 3.29 -4.58 22.43
C ALA A 13 4.11 -4.59 21.12
N PRO A 14 5.17 -3.77 21.01
CA PRO A 14 6.11 -3.83 19.90
C PRO A 14 6.84 -5.17 19.91
N ALA A 15 7.09 -5.72 18.73
CA ALA A 15 7.66 -7.04 18.56
C ALA A 15 8.59 -7.11 17.35
N LEU A 16 9.39 -8.18 17.32
CA LEU A 16 10.29 -8.48 16.22
C LEU A 16 9.96 -9.87 15.70
N GLN A 17 9.82 -9.99 14.37
CA GLN A 17 9.85 -11.28 13.69
C GLN A 17 11.32 -11.64 13.42
N VAL A 18 11.75 -12.75 14.01
CA VAL A 18 13.04 -13.38 13.75
C VAL A 18 12.92 -14.18 12.46
N LEU A 19 13.80 -13.86 11.51
CA LEU A 19 13.89 -14.48 10.20
C LEU A 19 15.32 -15.04 10.05
N LEU A 20 15.48 -16.34 9.80
CA LEU A 20 16.79 -17.00 9.72
C LEU A 20 16.91 -17.86 8.46
N GLY A 21 18.15 -18.14 8.04
CA GLY A 21 18.43 -19.07 6.93
C GLY A 21 18.36 -18.48 5.52
N GLY A 22 18.06 -17.20 5.39
CA GLY A 22 18.08 -16.49 4.11
C GLY A 22 19.50 -16.13 3.66
N GLY A 23 19.73 -16.09 2.35
CA GLY A 23 21.04 -15.77 1.80
C GLY A 23 21.10 -15.80 0.27
N ASN A 24 22.17 -15.23 -0.29
CA ASN A 24 22.52 -15.32 -1.70
C ASN A 24 23.65 -16.35 -1.85
N PHE A 25 23.45 -17.35 -2.71
CA PHE A 25 24.38 -18.46 -2.94
C PHE A 25 25.07 -18.37 -4.31
N GLY A 26 24.96 -17.23 -4.99
CA GLY A 26 25.53 -17.01 -6.32
C GLY A 26 24.72 -17.66 -7.44
N ASN A 27 25.09 -17.36 -8.70
CA ASN A 27 24.48 -17.94 -9.91
C ASN A 27 22.94 -17.83 -9.95
N GLY A 28 22.40 -16.70 -9.48
CA GLY A 28 20.95 -16.48 -9.41
C GLY A 28 20.22 -17.31 -8.36
N THR A 29 20.93 -18.04 -7.51
CA THR A 29 20.35 -18.88 -6.46
C THR A 29 20.30 -18.09 -5.15
N GLY A 30 19.10 -17.69 -4.75
CA GLY A 30 18.83 -17.10 -3.44
C GLY A 30 17.90 -17.99 -2.63
N ARG A 31 17.95 -17.88 -1.30
CA ARG A 31 16.97 -18.48 -0.39
C ARG A 31 16.34 -17.40 0.47
N PHE A 32 15.02 -17.46 0.58
CA PHE A 32 14.29 -16.65 1.55
C PHE A 32 14.50 -17.18 2.96
N ALA A 33 14.58 -16.27 3.93
CA ALA A 33 14.64 -16.64 5.33
C ALA A 33 13.30 -17.21 5.81
N ASP A 34 13.36 -18.22 6.68
CA ASP A 34 12.18 -18.78 7.31
C ASP A 34 11.67 -17.87 8.43
N LYS A 35 10.35 -17.86 8.63
CA LYS A 35 9.71 -17.21 9.77
C LYS A 35 9.83 -18.10 11.00
N VAL A 36 10.87 -17.89 11.80
CA VAL A 36 11.16 -18.73 12.97
C VAL A 36 10.18 -18.43 14.11
N ILE A 37 10.24 -17.22 14.68
CA ILE A 37 9.43 -16.87 15.85
C ILE A 37 9.25 -15.35 15.96
N LYS A 38 8.20 -14.94 16.67
CA LYS A 38 7.98 -13.55 17.05
C LYS A 38 8.29 -13.36 18.54
N VAL A 39 9.07 -12.34 18.87
CA VAL A 39 9.45 -12.02 20.26
C VAL A 39 9.14 -10.54 20.56
N PRO A 40 8.89 -10.17 21.84
CA PRO A 40 8.84 -8.77 22.25
C PRO A 40 10.07 -7.97 21.79
N SER A 41 9.88 -6.73 21.37
CA SER A 41 10.92 -5.91 20.72
C SER A 41 12.16 -5.75 21.61
N LYS A 42 11.96 -5.56 22.92
CA LYS A 42 13.05 -5.44 23.91
C LYS A 42 13.89 -6.70 24.08
N LYS A 43 13.35 -7.87 23.74
CA LYS A 43 14.07 -9.17 23.78
C LYS A 43 14.86 -9.46 22.50
N GLY A 44 14.75 -8.61 21.47
CA GLY A 44 15.50 -8.74 20.21
C GLY A 44 17.00 -8.93 20.38
N PRO A 45 17.70 -8.09 21.18
CA PRO A 45 19.13 -8.26 21.44
C PRO A 45 19.48 -9.61 22.08
N GLN A 46 18.62 -10.10 22.99
CA GLN A 46 18.84 -11.41 23.62
C GLN A 46 18.60 -12.56 22.65
N ALA A 47 17.58 -12.46 21.78
CA ALA A 47 17.35 -13.45 20.72
C ALA A 47 18.56 -13.54 19.77
N LEU A 48 19.14 -12.39 19.39
CA LEU A 48 20.36 -12.37 18.57
C LEU A 48 21.53 -13.03 19.29
N ARG A 49 21.76 -12.71 20.58
CA ARG A 49 22.83 -13.36 21.37
C ARG A 49 22.66 -14.87 21.41
N LEU A 50 21.47 -15.40 21.75
CA LEU A 50 21.24 -16.84 21.78
C LEU A 50 21.55 -17.54 20.45
N VAL A 51 21.17 -16.93 19.33
CA VAL A 51 21.45 -17.49 17.99
C VAL A 51 22.94 -17.48 17.69
N LEU A 52 23.65 -16.39 18.04
CA LEU A 52 25.08 -16.27 17.80
C LEU A 52 25.89 -17.18 18.73
N ASP A 53 25.53 -17.27 20.01
CA ASP A 53 26.19 -18.13 20.99
C ASP A 53 26.01 -19.62 20.63
N ASP A 54 24.82 -20.02 20.20
CA ASP A 54 24.54 -21.37 19.70
C ASP A 54 25.35 -21.68 18.43
N PHE A 55 25.46 -20.72 17.51
CA PHE A 55 26.27 -20.88 16.31
C PHE A 55 27.78 -20.92 16.61
N ASP A 56 28.28 -20.11 17.54
CA ASP A 56 29.68 -20.12 17.95
C ASP A 56 30.05 -21.46 18.60
N ALA A 57 29.17 -22.01 19.43
CA ALA A 57 29.37 -23.28 20.11
C ALA A 57 29.30 -24.51 19.18
N TYR A 58 28.41 -24.49 18.17
CA TYR A 58 28.08 -25.69 17.38
C TYR A 58 28.27 -25.54 15.86
N GLY A 59 28.64 -24.36 15.38
CA GLY A 59 28.77 -24.04 13.96
C GLY A 59 29.94 -24.72 13.26
N ASN A 60 30.99 -25.08 14.01
CA ASN A 60 32.15 -25.85 13.53
C ASN A 60 32.78 -25.29 12.24
N GLY A 61 32.84 -23.96 12.11
CA GLY A 61 33.42 -23.27 10.95
C GLY A 61 32.55 -23.25 9.70
N ALA A 62 31.33 -23.79 9.74
CA ALA A 62 30.36 -23.66 8.66
C ALA A 62 29.88 -22.20 8.51
N SER A 63 29.32 -21.84 7.36
CA SER A 63 28.56 -20.60 7.24
C SER A 63 27.30 -20.68 8.11
N PHE A 64 26.79 -19.56 8.61
CA PHE A 64 25.54 -19.56 9.38
C PHE A 64 24.37 -20.13 8.56
N ALA A 65 24.35 -19.89 7.25
CA ALA A 65 23.31 -20.40 6.36
C ALA A 65 23.31 -21.94 6.28
N ASP A 66 24.49 -22.56 6.24
CA ASP A 66 24.63 -24.02 6.22
C ASP A 66 24.36 -24.63 7.59
N TYR A 67 24.84 -23.98 8.65
CA TYR A 67 24.52 -24.37 10.03
C TYR A 67 23.01 -24.38 10.25
N TYR A 68 22.34 -23.28 9.89
CA TYR A 68 20.89 -23.16 10.01
C TYR A 68 20.17 -24.26 9.21
N LYS A 69 20.61 -24.52 7.97
CA LYS A 69 20.05 -25.58 7.12
C LYS A 69 20.18 -26.97 7.76
N SER A 70 21.29 -27.24 8.45
CA SER A 70 21.53 -28.54 9.09
C SER A 70 20.62 -28.79 10.30
N LYS A 71 20.32 -27.72 11.06
CA LYS A 71 19.48 -27.78 12.27
C LYS A 71 17.99 -27.67 11.96
N GLY A 72 17.64 -26.85 10.98
CA GLY A 72 16.26 -26.57 10.58
C GLY A 72 15.54 -25.55 11.47
N GLN A 73 14.41 -25.06 10.97
CA GLN A 73 13.62 -24.00 11.62
C GLN A 73 13.17 -24.33 13.05
N MET A 74 12.71 -25.56 13.30
CA MET A 74 12.14 -25.95 14.60
C MET A 74 13.17 -25.93 15.72
N TYR A 75 14.44 -26.22 15.42
CA TYR A 75 15.52 -26.13 16.39
C TYR A 75 15.64 -24.69 16.95
N PHE A 76 15.67 -23.69 16.07
CA PHE A 76 15.75 -22.28 16.48
C PHE A 76 14.45 -21.76 17.06
N TYR A 77 13.31 -22.31 16.64
CA TYR A 77 12.03 -22.02 17.30
C TYR A 77 12.09 -22.42 18.77
N ASP A 78 12.51 -23.65 19.08
CA ASP A 78 12.59 -24.14 20.45
C ASP A 78 13.64 -23.39 21.29
N LEU A 79 14.80 -23.06 20.68
CA LEU A 79 15.83 -22.22 21.31
C LEU A 79 15.29 -20.85 21.74
N LEU A 80 14.46 -20.23 20.91
CA LEU A 80 13.97 -18.87 21.11
C LEU A 80 12.61 -18.79 21.81
N LYS A 81 11.89 -19.92 21.90
CA LYS A 81 10.57 -20.01 22.52
C LYS A 81 10.49 -19.37 23.92
N PRO A 82 11.48 -19.53 24.82
CA PRO A 82 11.44 -18.88 26.14
C PRO A 82 11.36 -17.34 26.07
N LEU A 83 11.88 -16.72 25.00
CA LEU A 83 11.81 -15.28 24.80
C LEU A 83 10.44 -14.83 24.28
N ALA A 84 9.70 -15.72 23.61
CA ALA A 84 8.40 -15.41 23.04
C ALA A 84 7.25 -15.43 24.08
N GLU A 85 7.52 -15.80 25.33
CA GLU A 85 6.53 -15.81 26.41
C GLU A 85 5.95 -14.40 26.67
N ILE A 86 4.61 -14.31 26.67
CA ILE A 86 3.84 -13.06 26.76
C ILE A 86 3.01 -12.94 28.04
N ASP A 87 2.97 -13.98 28.88
CA ASP A 87 2.15 -13.99 30.09
C ASP A 87 2.75 -13.11 31.22
N HIS A 88 4.02 -12.74 31.10
CA HIS A 88 4.76 -11.97 32.11
C HIS A 88 5.46 -10.73 31.52
N LEU A 89 4.79 -9.99 30.64
CA LEU A 89 5.31 -8.72 30.12
C LEU A 89 5.26 -7.62 31.19
N THR A 90 6.33 -6.84 31.25
CA THR A 90 6.47 -5.66 32.10
C THR A 90 5.94 -4.41 31.41
N LYS A 91 5.87 -3.28 32.11
CA LYS A 91 5.47 -2.00 31.50
C LYS A 91 6.43 -1.55 30.38
N ASP A 92 7.72 -1.82 30.53
CA ASP A 92 8.75 -1.45 29.55
C ASP A 92 8.60 -2.21 28.22
N ASP A 93 8.07 -3.44 28.27
CA ASP A 93 7.78 -4.23 27.07
C ASP A 93 6.70 -3.61 26.18
N PHE A 94 5.95 -2.64 26.68
CA PHE A 94 4.97 -1.86 25.91
C PHE A 94 5.51 -0.53 25.42
N ILE A 95 6.80 -0.25 25.54
CA ILE A 95 7.46 0.96 25.02
C ILE A 95 8.44 0.53 23.94
N ASP A 96 8.42 1.18 22.77
CA ASP A 96 9.33 0.82 21.69
C ASP A 96 10.74 1.38 21.92
N TRP A 97 11.72 0.90 21.16
CA TRP A 97 13.07 1.46 21.18
C TRP A 97 13.06 2.92 20.75
N GLY A 98 13.77 3.78 21.49
CA GLY A 98 13.87 5.21 21.19
C GLY A 98 12.63 6.04 21.56
N ASN A 99 11.62 5.44 22.19
CA ASN A 99 10.43 6.13 22.68
C ASN A 99 10.34 6.07 24.21
N THR A 100 9.59 6.99 24.80
CA THR A 100 9.23 7.03 26.23
C THR A 100 7.74 6.77 26.45
N GLU A 101 6.92 6.92 25.41
CA GLU A 101 5.48 6.69 25.46
C GLU A 101 5.12 5.23 25.17
N LYS A 102 3.92 4.85 25.58
CA LYS A 102 3.39 3.52 25.32
C LYS A 102 3.20 3.33 23.82
N TYR A 103 3.60 2.16 23.33
CA TYR A 103 3.43 1.75 21.94
C TYR A 103 1.96 1.81 21.53
N GLU A 104 1.72 2.57 20.48
CA GLU A 104 0.47 2.59 19.75
C GLU A 104 0.76 2.15 18.32
N GLN A 105 -0.06 1.22 17.82
CA GLN A 105 0.06 0.77 16.44
C GLN A 105 -0.48 1.86 15.52
N ALA A 106 0.39 2.75 15.07
CA ALA A 106 0.10 3.69 14.00
C ALA A 106 0.31 2.99 12.65
N ILE A 107 -0.72 2.95 11.80
CA ILE A 107 -0.55 2.62 10.39
C ILE A 107 -0.11 3.91 9.71
N GLY A 108 1.19 4.20 9.75
CA GLY A 108 1.76 5.35 9.08
C GLY A 108 1.78 5.13 7.56
N VAL A 109 1.35 6.15 6.80
CA VAL A 109 1.58 6.21 5.36
C VAL A 109 3.07 6.55 5.17
N GLY A 110 3.91 5.58 4.79
CA GLY A 110 5.29 5.83 4.36
C GLY A 110 6.41 5.05 5.06
N GLU A 111 6.15 4.19 6.04
CA GLU A 111 7.24 3.46 6.73
C GLU A 111 7.88 2.33 5.91
N CYS A 112 7.27 1.92 4.80
CA CYS A 112 7.86 0.99 3.84
C CYS A 112 8.47 1.76 2.67
N ALA A 113 9.60 2.45 2.88
CA ALA A 113 10.57 2.96 1.87
C ALA A 113 10.01 3.20 0.45
N GLY A 114 8.85 3.84 0.35
CA GLY A 114 8.27 4.29 -0.88
C GLY A 114 8.75 5.71 -1.04
N VAL A 115 9.36 6.02 -2.19
CA VAL A 115 9.65 7.39 -2.59
C VAL A 115 8.46 8.27 -2.19
N VAL A 116 8.72 9.42 -1.58
CA VAL A 116 7.70 10.46 -1.34
C VAL A 116 7.27 10.98 -2.71
N ILE A 117 6.38 10.22 -3.35
CA ILE A 117 5.79 10.59 -4.64
C ILE A 117 4.55 11.40 -4.30
N ASP A 118 4.40 12.54 -4.97
CA ASP A 118 3.13 13.27 -4.98
C ASP A 118 2.07 12.38 -5.63
N LEU A 119 1.33 11.67 -4.78
CA LEU A 119 0.29 10.74 -5.19
C LEU A 119 -0.78 11.41 -6.06
N ILE A 120 -1.08 12.69 -5.80
CA ILE A 120 -2.08 13.44 -6.56
C ILE A 120 -1.55 13.72 -7.97
N ALA A 121 -0.32 14.24 -8.08
CA ALA A 121 0.32 14.46 -9.38
C ALA A 121 0.46 13.16 -10.18
N THR A 122 0.80 12.05 -9.54
CA THR A 122 0.86 10.74 -10.18
C THR A 122 -0.51 10.28 -10.69
N LEU A 123 -1.57 10.44 -9.90
CA LEU A 123 -2.92 10.08 -10.33
C LEU A 123 -3.40 10.91 -11.53
N LEU A 124 -3.03 12.19 -11.59
CA LEU A 124 -3.34 13.06 -12.74
C LEU A 124 -2.53 12.67 -13.98
N LEU A 125 -1.24 12.39 -13.83
CA LEU A 125 -0.40 11.89 -14.93
C LEU A 125 -0.96 10.58 -15.49
N GLU A 126 -1.27 9.62 -14.63
CA GLU A 126 -1.91 8.35 -15.01
C GLU A 126 -3.28 8.54 -15.69
N SER A 127 -3.99 9.61 -15.35
CA SER A 127 -5.27 9.94 -15.97
C SER A 127 -5.08 10.44 -17.40
N ASP A 128 -4.06 11.26 -17.68
CA ASP A 128 -3.72 11.66 -19.05
C ASP A 128 -3.23 10.46 -19.87
N GLU A 129 -2.38 9.61 -19.32
CA GLU A 129 -1.93 8.39 -20.00
C GLU A 129 -3.12 7.51 -20.44
N LYS A 130 -4.11 7.36 -19.56
CA LYS A 130 -5.36 6.66 -19.89
C LYS A 130 -6.14 7.36 -21.00
N ILE A 131 -6.18 8.69 -21.06
CA ILE A 131 -6.73 9.43 -22.20
C ILE A 131 -5.96 9.13 -23.49
N GLN A 132 -4.62 9.05 -23.44
CA GLN A 132 -3.82 8.71 -24.63
C GLN A 132 -4.09 7.28 -25.10
N MET A 133 -4.21 6.32 -24.18
CA MET A 133 -4.61 4.94 -24.48
C MET A 133 -6.03 4.89 -25.09
N ALA A 134 -6.97 5.68 -24.56
CA ALA A 134 -8.31 5.78 -25.11
C ALA A 134 -8.32 6.33 -26.54
N LYS A 135 -7.56 7.41 -26.82
CA LYS A 135 -7.36 7.92 -28.19
C LYS A 135 -6.77 6.86 -29.12
N SER A 136 -5.71 6.17 -28.68
CA SER A 136 -5.01 5.16 -29.49
C SER A 136 -5.91 3.98 -29.84
N THR A 137 -6.69 3.49 -28.86
CA THR A 137 -7.64 2.39 -29.07
C THR A 137 -8.86 2.79 -29.90
N PHE A 138 -9.35 4.03 -29.74
CA PHE A 138 -10.38 4.60 -30.62
C PHE A 138 -9.91 4.60 -32.08
N ASN A 139 -8.72 5.13 -32.36
CA ASN A 139 -8.18 5.18 -33.72
C ASN A 139 -7.98 3.80 -34.36
N LYS A 140 -7.87 2.74 -33.55
CA LYS A 140 -7.75 1.34 -33.99
C LYS A 140 -9.10 0.62 -34.15
N GLY A 141 -10.22 1.32 -34.01
CA GLY A 141 -11.55 0.72 -34.06
C GLY A 141 -11.94 -0.08 -32.82
N LYS A 142 -11.16 0.00 -31.73
CA LYS A 142 -11.41 -0.74 -30.48
C LYS A 142 -12.26 0.09 -29.53
N TRP A 143 -13.54 0.26 -29.86
CA TRP A 143 -14.47 1.15 -29.16
C TRP A 143 -14.61 0.82 -27.68
N ALA A 144 -14.82 -0.46 -27.34
CA ALA A 144 -14.95 -0.90 -25.95
C ALA A 144 -13.70 -0.59 -25.10
N ALA A 145 -12.50 -0.76 -25.68
CA ALA A 145 -11.26 -0.43 -24.99
C ALA A 145 -11.11 1.09 -24.78
N SER A 146 -11.47 1.90 -25.79
CA SER A 146 -11.47 3.37 -25.66
C SER A 146 -12.40 3.83 -24.54
N ILE A 147 -13.60 3.25 -24.47
CA ILE A 147 -14.59 3.55 -23.43
C ILE A 147 -14.04 3.18 -22.05
N TYR A 148 -13.44 1.99 -21.90
CA TYR A 148 -12.84 1.55 -20.63
C TYR A 148 -11.71 2.46 -20.15
N HIS A 149 -10.81 2.86 -21.06
CA HIS A 149 -9.72 3.78 -20.71
C HIS A 149 -10.25 5.18 -20.36
N SER A 150 -11.30 5.66 -21.04
CA SER A 150 -11.96 6.93 -20.72
C SER A 150 -12.61 6.90 -19.34
N TYR A 151 -13.34 5.82 -19.00
CA TYR A 151 -13.89 5.59 -17.66
C TYR A 151 -12.79 5.59 -16.60
N SER A 152 -11.71 4.84 -16.85
CA SER A 152 -10.61 4.69 -15.90
C SER A 152 -9.90 6.03 -15.65
N SER A 153 -9.77 6.87 -16.68
CA SER A 153 -9.23 8.23 -16.55
C SER A 153 -10.10 9.10 -15.65
N MET A 154 -11.42 9.09 -15.83
CA MET A 154 -12.34 9.87 -14.99
C MET A 154 -12.32 9.42 -13.53
N VAL A 155 -12.36 8.11 -13.26
CA VAL A 155 -12.29 7.59 -11.89
C VAL A 155 -10.96 7.95 -11.22
N ASN A 156 -9.83 7.84 -11.94
CA ASN A 156 -8.53 8.26 -11.42
C ASN A 156 -8.46 9.77 -11.15
N SER A 157 -9.04 10.59 -12.03
CA SER A 157 -9.07 12.05 -11.88
C SER A 157 -9.89 12.45 -10.64
N ALA A 158 -11.05 11.82 -10.43
CA ALA A 158 -11.86 12.02 -9.23
C ALA A 158 -11.12 11.56 -7.96
N LYS A 159 -10.45 10.40 -8.03
CA LYS A 159 -9.61 9.89 -6.94
C LYS A 159 -8.51 10.88 -6.56
N ALA A 160 -7.89 11.56 -7.53
CA ALA A 160 -6.84 12.54 -7.27
C ALA A 160 -7.33 13.68 -6.36
N LEU A 161 -8.48 14.28 -6.66
CA LEU A 161 -9.05 15.36 -5.83
C LEU A 161 -9.58 14.88 -4.49
N LEU A 162 -10.24 13.71 -4.45
CA LEU A 162 -10.68 13.13 -3.18
C LEU A 162 -9.51 12.82 -2.26
N THR A 163 -8.37 12.40 -2.82
CA THR A 163 -7.12 12.18 -2.06
C THR A 163 -6.56 13.50 -1.53
N ALA A 164 -6.70 14.61 -2.26
CA ALA A 164 -6.32 15.94 -1.78
C ALA A 164 -7.16 16.38 -0.55
N GLU A 165 -8.43 15.99 -0.50
CA GLU A 165 -9.36 16.26 0.61
C GLU A 165 -9.32 15.16 1.70
N ASP A 166 -8.24 14.37 1.78
CA ASP A 166 -8.04 13.25 2.73
C ASP A 166 -9.24 12.27 2.81
N THR A 167 -9.90 12.05 1.66
CA THR A 167 -11.08 11.20 1.56
C THR A 167 -10.68 9.76 1.23
N LYS A 168 -11.38 8.78 1.82
CA LYS A 168 -11.12 7.36 1.56
C LYS A 168 -11.50 6.97 0.13
N THR A 169 -10.53 6.49 -0.65
CA THR A 169 -10.71 6.14 -2.07
C THR A 169 -10.46 4.66 -2.38
N ASN A 170 -11.05 3.78 -1.55
CA ASN A 170 -10.78 2.33 -1.59
C ASN A 170 -11.55 1.58 -2.68
N THR A 171 -12.66 2.13 -3.18
CA THR A 171 -13.53 1.46 -4.17
C THR A 171 -13.99 2.45 -5.23
N HIS A 172 -14.28 1.97 -6.45
CA HIS A 172 -14.82 2.83 -7.52
C HIS A 172 -16.17 3.42 -7.15
N SER A 173 -17.06 2.64 -6.52
CA SER A 173 -18.38 3.13 -6.11
C SER A 173 -18.28 4.28 -5.11
N SER A 174 -17.42 4.16 -4.10
CA SER A 174 -17.21 5.25 -3.13
C SER A 174 -16.56 6.47 -3.78
N ILE A 175 -15.59 6.29 -4.68
CA ILE A 175 -14.99 7.42 -5.43
C ILE A 175 -16.06 8.17 -6.22
N ILE A 176 -16.98 7.46 -6.87
CA ILE A 176 -18.03 8.07 -7.68
C ILE A 176 -19.03 8.84 -6.78
N SER A 177 -19.54 8.22 -5.72
CA SER A 177 -20.49 8.87 -4.81
C SER A 177 -19.87 10.07 -4.09
N ASP A 178 -18.66 9.90 -3.56
CA ASP A 178 -18.01 10.91 -2.73
C ASP A 178 -17.60 12.12 -3.57
N PHE A 179 -17.26 11.91 -4.85
CA PHE A 179 -16.95 13.02 -5.75
C PHE A 179 -18.19 13.88 -6.04
N ASP A 180 -19.34 13.24 -6.27
CA ASP A 180 -20.60 13.97 -6.43
C ASP A 180 -20.95 14.75 -5.16
N GLU A 181 -20.82 14.15 -3.98
CA GLU A 181 -21.09 14.81 -2.70
C GLU A 181 -20.15 16.00 -2.44
N LYS A 182 -18.83 15.78 -2.55
CA LYS A 182 -17.83 16.74 -2.08
C LYS A 182 -17.47 17.81 -3.10
N PHE A 183 -17.57 17.53 -4.40
CA PHE A 183 -17.15 18.45 -5.45
C PHE A 183 -18.32 18.98 -6.28
N VAL A 184 -19.27 18.12 -6.67
CA VAL A 184 -20.37 18.54 -7.55
C VAL A 184 -21.48 19.22 -6.76
N ALA A 185 -21.99 18.60 -5.70
CA ALA A 185 -23.04 19.17 -4.85
C ALA A 185 -22.57 20.43 -4.11
N ALA A 186 -21.27 20.51 -3.77
CA ALA A 186 -20.64 21.70 -3.21
C ALA A 186 -20.42 22.83 -4.25
N GLY A 187 -20.69 22.59 -5.54
CA GLY A 187 -20.48 23.57 -6.61
C GLY A 187 -19.01 23.86 -6.93
N LYS A 188 -18.07 23.08 -6.38
CA LYS A 188 -16.62 23.20 -6.64
C LYS A 188 -16.27 22.81 -8.07
N ILE A 189 -16.96 21.80 -8.61
CA ILE A 189 -16.84 21.34 -10.01
C ILE A 189 -18.24 21.28 -10.62
N VAL A 190 -18.44 22.00 -11.73
CA VAL A 190 -19.73 22.07 -12.41
C VAL A 190 -19.79 21.04 -13.53
N LEU A 191 -20.70 20.08 -13.38
CA LEU A 191 -21.05 19.06 -14.38
C LEU A 191 -22.52 19.18 -14.78
N GLN A 192 -22.84 18.87 -16.04
CA GLN A 192 -24.21 19.01 -16.55
C GLN A 192 -25.20 18.02 -15.93
N THR A 193 -24.77 16.80 -15.62
CA THR A 193 -25.65 15.71 -15.18
C THR A 193 -25.22 15.07 -13.85
N GLY A 194 -24.15 15.55 -13.23
CA GLY A 194 -23.48 14.88 -12.11
C GLY A 194 -22.39 13.90 -12.56
N PHE A 195 -21.46 13.58 -11.67
CA PHE A 195 -20.32 12.71 -11.95
C PHE A 195 -20.74 11.25 -12.09
N GLU A 196 -21.60 10.74 -11.22
CA GLU A 196 -22.10 9.38 -11.29
C GLU A 196 -22.81 9.11 -12.61
N LYS A 197 -23.73 10.00 -13.01
CA LYS A 197 -24.44 9.88 -14.29
C LYS A 197 -23.52 10.01 -15.49
N LEU A 198 -22.42 10.76 -15.37
CA LEU A 198 -21.42 10.83 -16.43
C LEU A 198 -20.67 9.51 -16.55
N VAL A 199 -20.11 9.01 -15.45
CA VAL A 199 -19.21 7.86 -15.41
C VAL A 199 -19.93 6.52 -15.64
N LEU A 200 -21.17 6.38 -15.16
CA LEU A 200 -21.91 5.12 -15.32
C LEU A 200 -22.46 4.91 -16.73
N GLN A 201 -22.32 5.87 -17.66
CA GLN A 201 -22.73 5.67 -19.06
C GLN A 201 -22.08 4.44 -19.71
N ILE A 202 -20.90 4.01 -19.22
CA ILE A 202 -20.19 2.81 -19.68
C ILE A 202 -21.04 1.53 -19.59
N ASN A 203 -21.95 1.42 -18.61
CA ASN A 203 -22.82 0.25 -18.45
C ASN A 203 -24.25 0.48 -19.00
N GLN A 204 -24.53 1.67 -19.53
CA GLN A 204 -25.85 2.07 -20.05
C GLN A 204 -25.90 2.14 -21.58
N ASN A 205 -24.73 2.14 -22.25
CA ASN A 205 -24.63 2.33 -23.69
C ASN A 205 -23.84 1.19 -24.33
N GLU A 206 -24.27 0.77 -25.51
CA GLU A 206 -23.50 -0.15 -26.33
C GLU A 206 -22.19 0.51 -26.82
N PRO A 207 -21.08 -0.25 -26.94
CA PRO A 207 -19.77 0.25 -27.32
C PRO A 207 -19.68 0.56 -28.82
N THR A 208 -20.40 1.60 -29.25
CA THR A 208 -20.38 2.13 -30.61
C THR A 208 -19.28 3.18 -30.79
N GLU A 209 -18.86 3.41 -32.04
CA GLU A 209 -17.94 4.51 -32.37
C GLU A 209 -18.47 5.86 -31.88
N SER A 210 -19.77 6.12 -32.09
CA SER A 210 -20.41 7.38 -31.70
C SER A 210 -20.33 7.61 -30.19
N PHE A 211 -20.57 6.57 -29.40
CA PHE A 211 -20.49 6.64 -27.94
C PHE A 211 -19.04 6.79 -27.48
N ALA A 212 -18.13 5.96 -28.00
CA ALA A 212 -16.70 6.04 -27.66
C ALA A 212 -16.12 7.42 -27.96
N LYS A 213 -16.53 8.07 -29.06
CA LYS A 213 -16.09 9.42 -29.43
C LYS A 213 -16.57 10.48 -28.44
N ARG A 214 -17.85 10.44 -28.06
CA ARG A 214 -18.41 11.38 -27.06
C ARG A 214 -17.80 11.15 -25.69
N TYR A 215 -17.77 9.90 -25.24
CA TYR A 215 -17.27 9.54 -23.92
C TYR A 215 -15.79 9.86 -23.71
N LEU A 216 -14.96 9.68 -24.75
CA LEU A 216 -13.56 10.13 -24.75
C LEU A 216 -13.43 11.66 -24.68
N LYS A 217 -14.32 12.40 -25.33
CA LYS A 217 -14.35 13.87 -25.23
C LYS A 217 -14.71 14.28 -23.81
N ASP A 218 -15.72 13.65 -23.22
CA ASP A 218 -16.17 13.95 -21.87
C ASP A 218 -15.08 13.67 -20.84
N ALA A 219 -14.38 12.53 -20.95
CA ALA A 219 -13.26 12.20 -20.09
C ALA A 219 -12.11 13.22 -20.16
N LYS A 220 -11.79 13.72 -21.37
CA LYS A 220 -10.79 14.80 -21.55
C LYS A 220 -11.24 16.12 -20.90
N THR A 221 -12.49 16.49 -21.10
CA THR A 221 -13.04 17.71 -20.51
C THR A 221 -13.03 17.63 -18.99
N PHE A 222 -13.41 16.48 -18.44
CA PHE A 222 -13.39 16.24 -17.00
C PHE A 222 -11.98 16.33 -16.41
N LEU A 223 -10.99 15.67 -17.03
CA LEU A 223 -9.59 15.77 -16.60
C LEU A 223 -9.11 17.23 -16.59
N GLY A 224 -9.41 18.00 -17.65
CA GLY A 224 -9.05 19.42 -17.71
C GLY A 224 -9.73 20.28 -16.63
N GLN A 225 -10.98 19.98 -16.26
CA GLN A 225 -11.65 20.64 -15.13
C GLN A 225 -10.99 20.32 -13.79
N VAL A 226 -10.62 19.05 -13.59
CA VAL A 226 -9.92 18.58 -12.38
C VAL A 226 -8.55 19.24 -12.25
N GLU A 227 -7.76 19.29 -13.33
CA GLU A 227 -6.44 19.95 -13.35
C GLU A 227 -6.56 21.45 -13.09
N ALA A 228 -7.54 22.11 -13.70
CA ALA A 228 -7.79 23.53 -13.48
C ALA A 228 -8.16 23.82 -12.01
N TYR A 229 -9.04 23.00 -11.42
CA TYR A 229 -9.39 23.08 -10.00
C TYR A 229 -8.14 22.91 -9.12
N ARG A 230 -7.36 21.85 -9.36
CA ARG A 230 -6.15 21.57 -8.57
C ARG A 230 -5.12 22.69 -8.66
N LYS A 231 -4.95 23.29 -9.84
CA LYS A 231 -4.04 24.42 -10.04
C LYS A 231 -4.48 25.66 -9.26
N LEU A 232 -5.78 25.93 -9.19
CA LEU A 232 -6.32 27.03 -8.39
C LEU A 232 -6.13 26.77 -6.90
N GLU A 233 -6.44 25.55 -6.44
CA GLU A 233 -6.24 25.14 -5.05
C GLU A 233 -4.78 25.35 -4.61
N LEU A 234 -3.81 24.90 -5.40
CA LEU A 234 -2.37 25.06 -5.10
C LEU A 234 -1.89 26.52 -5.17
N ALA A 235 -2.60 27.42 -5.84
CA ALA A 235 -2.26 28.84 -5.88
C ALA A 235 -2.79 29.61 -4.65
N HIS A 236 -3.69 29.00 -3.87
CA HIS A 236 -4.27 29.54 -2.65
C HIS A 236 -3.69 28.93 -1.36
N VAL A 237 -2.71 28.04 -1.49
CA VAL A 237 -1.89 27.47 -0.39
C VAL A 237 -0.58 28.24 -0.30
#